data_AF-A0A9N9GNM0-F1
#
_entry.id   AF-A0A9N9GNM0-F1
#
_cell.length_a   1.000
_cell.length_b   1.000
_cell.length_c   1.000
_cell.angle_alpha   90.00
_cell.angle_beta   90.00
_cell.angle_gamma   90.00
#
_symmetry.space_group_name_H-M   'P 1'
#
loop_
_entity.id
_entity.type
_entity.pdbx_description
1 polymer ?
#
loop_
_entity_poly.entity_id
_entity_poly.type
_entity_poly.pdbx_seq_one_letter_code
_entity_poly.pdbx_strand_id
1 'polypeptide(L)'
;MEEPSKTFSQLSFPKNDMPSNDNKVTSEATIMSDLTTPVTRVEQVNIDGVVNIQMLHAHLATLAKFKSLEQQNSVIDEQYLLRAERRYLLWLKVLNNESFNDNDNVPIPPIEHIDERSKQFWEKNTNQPWVLDPNDTSDFDLVCPWCFTTLMIAANNYVKLMRNPKHVEICSKCKFKLSIESLSAKKFMDDIQKYNDGKKAYIAGTLVSTANGEYNVDKAISDSDYLFNLTSTPWKNLLGMIKESPENCNWTKIVKCIKSQIKDLKSQQLFKNVRIGVTLNVILAYCGTTLPFSIGLVSAVIRQREFTNKMVDNAWINNSAVQAQATVRYHKFLLLQKDANRCFVPTLDIDLCWHTHMLHAPLYRNFTKNHMNRIINHDDTLSKSTLSNGFAETSSAWYKKFNEPYTCEHPKKYWLTTKKMIAAVVLPPYAIYLMYKINKYKKGTVKKNNAQISSAKSSEEINEKE
;
A
#
# COMPACT_ATOMS: atom_id res chain seq x y z
N MET A 1 16.50 -20.08 -3.71
CA MET A 1 15.58 -19.09 -3.09
C MET A 1 16.34 -18.43 -1.97
N GLU A 2 16.77 -17.19 -2.17
CA GLU A 2 17.50 -16.39 -1.18
C GLU A 2 16.67 -16.17 0.09
N GLU A 3 17.37 -16.05 1.22
CA GLU A 3 16.84 -16.01 2.58
C GLU A 3 15.81 -14.89 2.82
N PRO A 4 14.66 -15.17 3.47
CA PRO A 4 13.79 -14.13 4.02
C PRO A 4 14.21 -13.69 5.45
N SER A 5 15.51 -13.81 5.80
CA SER A 5 15.99 -13.58 7.19
C SER A 5 16.43 -12.13 7.47
N LYS A 6 16.42 -11.25 6.47
CA LYS A 6 16.78 -9.83 6.64
C LYS A 6 15.73 -8.91 6.02
N THR A 7 14.62 -8.68 6.73
CA THR A 7 13.87 -7.41 6.81
C THR A 7 12.52 -7.67 7.46
N PHE A 8 12.47 -7.76 8.78
CA PHE A 8 11.24 -7.48 9.54
C PHE A 8 11.53 -6.64 10.80
N SER A 9 12.79 -6.35 11.10
CA SER A 9 13.25 -5.54 12.23
C SER A 9 13.47 -4.05 11.90
N GLN A 10 12.91 -3.52 10.80
CA GLN A 10 13.08 -2.11 10.40
C GLN A 10 11.77 -1.36 10.09
N LEU A 11 10.62 -1.80 10.60
CA LEU A 11 9.45 -0.91 10.73
C LEU A 11 9.54 -0.13 12.05
N SER A 12 10.61 0.64 12.17
CA SER A 12 10.74 1.73 13.14
C SER A 12 10.93 2.99 12.32
N PHE A 13 9.92 3.86 12.28
CA PHE A 13 10.03 5.18 11.69
C PHE A 13 11.01 6.04 12.51
N PRO A 14 12.15 6.48 11.96
CA PRO A 14 12.91 7.56 12.54
C PRO A 14 12.20 8.88 12.25
N LYS A 15 12.20 9.79 13.24
CA LYS A 15 11.72 11.17 13.08
C LYS A 15 12.43 11.85 11.91
N ASN A 16 11.67 12.68 11.20
CA ASN A 16 12.15 13.58 10.16
C ASN A 16 13.17 14.56 10.74
N ASP A 17 14.43 14.37 10.39
CA ASP A 17 15.42 15.45 10.32
C ASP A 17 15.96 15.47 8.88
N MET A 18 15.30 16.25 8.01
CA MET A 18 15.99 16.78 6.83
C MET A 18 16.67 18.08 7.26
N PRO A 19 17.94 18.31 6.89
CA PRO A 19 18.58 19.58 7.15
C PRO A 19 17.83 20.67 6.37
N SER A 20 17.38 21.69 7.11
CA SER A 20 17.03 23.00 6.58
C SER A 20 18.20 23.51 5.74
N ASN A 21 17.96 23.80 4.47
CA ASN A 21 18.90 24.57 3.66
C ASN A 21 18.19 25.82 3.17
N ASP A 22 18.16 26.81 4.06
CA ASP A 22 18.20 28.21 3.68
C ASP A 22 19.45 28.40 2.81
N ASN A 23 19.24 28.56 1.49
CA ASN A 23 19.77 29.69 0.73
C ASN A 23 19.71 29.46 -0.79
N LYS A 24 19.24 30.52 -1.46
CA LYS A 24 19.39 30.87 -2.88
C LYS A 24 18.44 30.20 -3.89
N VAL A 25 17.18 30.61 -3.76
CA VAL A 25 16.44 31.30 -4.84
C VAL A 25 17.41 32.04 -5.77
N THR A 26 17.70 31.52 -6.96
CA THR A 26 18.21 32.29 -8.13
C THR A 26 18.36 31.49 -9.44
N SER A 27 17.90 30.24 -9.54
CA SER A 27 17.97 29.49 -10.82
C SER A 27 16.64 28.98 -11.36
N GLU A 28 15.52 29.20 -10.67
CA GLU A 28 14.19 28.77 -11.13
C GLU A 28 13.48 29.80 -12.03
N ALA A 29 13.95 31.05 -12.06
CA ALA A 29 13.35 32.12 -12.85
C ALA A 29 13.69 32.07 -14.36
N THR A 30 14.73 31.34 -14.78
CA THR A 30 15.21 31.36 -16.18
C THR A 30 14.63 30.24 -17.05
N ILE A 31 13.71 29.41 -16.51
CA ILE A 31 13.01 28.35 -17.29
C ILE A 31 11.52 28.72 -17.52
N MET A 32 11.05 29.84 -16.96
CA MET A 32 9.64 30.25 -17.01
C MET A 32 9.24 31.09 -18.24
N SER A 33 10.14 31.42 -19.16
CA SER A 33 9.83 32.35 -20.27
C SER A 33 9.60 31.70 -21.64
N ASP A 34 9.60 30.37 -21.78
CA ASP A 34 9.55 29.70 -23.10
C ASP A 34 8.38 28.72 -23.30
N LEU A 35 7.30 28.87 -22.54
CA LEU A 35 6.11 27.99 -22.60
C LEU A 35 4.81 28.70 -23.00
N THR A 36 4.90 29.73 -23.84
CA THR A 36 3.73 30.25 -24.58
C THR A 36 3.72 29.76 -26.03
N THR A 37 3.93 28.45 -26.23
CA THR A 37 3.62 27.80 -27.51
C THR A 37 2.17 27.32 -27.50
N PRO A 38 1.44 27.36 -28.63
CA PRO A 38 0.08 26.89 -28.69
C PRO A 38 0.04 25.42 -28.28
N VAL A 39 -0.86 25.06 -27.37
CA VAL A 39 -1.04 23.69 -26.90
C VAL A 39 -1.45 22.83 -28.11
N THR A 40 -0.45 22.18 -28.72
CA THR A 40 -0.67 21.04 -29.61
C THR A 40 -1.58 20.07 -28.86
N ARG A 41 -2.75 19.74 -29.43
CA ARG A 41 -3.70 18.77 -28.86
C ARG A 41 -2.94 17.48 -28.53
N VAL A 42 -2.58 17.29 -27.27
CA VAL A 42 -2.01 16.03 -26.81
C VAL A 42 -3.11 15.00 -26.96
N GLU A 43 -2.86 14.00 -27.79
CA GLU A 43 -3.75 12.86 -27.99
C GLU A 43 -3.91 12.13 -26.64
N GLN A 44 -5.02 12.37 -25.96
CA GLN A 44 -5.31 11.80 -24.64
C GLN A 44 -5.88 10.40 -24.79
N VAL A 45 -5.60 9.53 -23.82
CA VAL A 45 -6.22 8.20 -23.74
C VAL A 45 -7.28 8.22 -22.65
N ASN A 46 -8.47 7.73 -22.96
CA ASN A 46 -9.48 7.43 -21.96
C ASN A 46 -9.47 5.92 -21.69
N ILE A 47 -9.11 5.51 -20.47
CA ILE A 47 -9.12 4.09 -20.07
C ILE A 47 -10.34 3.83 -19.20
N ASP A 48 -11.18 2.90 -19.64
CA ASP A 48 -12.45 2.48 -19.00
C ASP A 48 -13.44 3.60 -18.68
N GLY A 49 -13.32 4.75 -19.33
CA GLY A 49 -14.15 5.92 -19.03
C GLY A 49 -13.69 6.71 -17.80
N VAL A 50 -12.64 6.27 -17.10
CA VAL A 50 -12.34 6.70 -15.72
C VAL A 50 -10.91 7.21 -15.54
N VAL A 51 -10.00 6.86 -16.44
CA VAL A 51 -8.68 7.50 -16.52
C VAL A 51 -8.70 8.52 -17.66
N ASN A 52 -9.05 9.74 -17.30
CA ASN A 52 -9.05 10.91 -18.18
C ASN A 52 -8.75 12.17 -17.36
N ILE A 53 -8.47 13.29 -18.02
CA ILE A 53 -8.02 14.53 -17.35
C ILE A 53 -9.04 15.02 -16.32
N GLN A 54 -10.35 14.94 -16.61
CA GLN A 54 -11.39 15.37 -15.69
C GLN A 54 -11.35 14.55 -14.39
N MET A 55 -11.18 13.23 -14.50
CA MET A 55 -11.06 12.34 -13.35
C MET A 55 -9.74 12.54 -12.59
N LEU A 56 -8.62 12.81 -13.27
CA LEU A 56 -7.35 13.16 -12.62
C LEU A 56 -7.47 14.46 -11.81
N HIS A 57 -8.09 15.50 -12.38
CA HIS A 57 -8.39 16.75 -11.67
C HIS A 57 -9.29 16.52 -10.45
N ALA A 58 -10.38 15.76 -10.61
CA ALA A 58 -11.30 15.45 -9.51
C ALA A 58 -10.62 14.65 -8.39
N HIS A 59 -9.75 13.71 -8.76
CA HIS A 59 -8.97 12.94 -7.80
C HIS A 59 -7.97 13.83 -7.05
N LEU A 60 -7.22 14.71 -7.73
CA LEU A 60 -6.32 15.67 -7.08
C LEU A 60 -7.07 16.61 -6.11
N ALA A 61 -8.25 17.09 -6.49
CA ALA A 61 -9.09 17.89 -5.60
C ALA A 61 -9.53 17.11 -4.35
N THR A 62 -9.84 15.82 -4.51
CA THR A 62 -10.17 14.92 -3.39
C THR A 62 -8.96 14.71 -2.47
N LEU A 63 -7.77 14.48 -3.03
CA LEU A 63 -6.52 14.37 -2.28
C LEU A 63 -6.21 15.65 -1.50
N ALA A 64 -6.44 16.83 -2.10
CA ALA A 64 -6.26 18.12 -1.43
C ALA A 64 -7.20 18.28 -0.23
N LYS A 65 -8.47 17.84 -0.35
CA LYS A 65 -9.41 17.79 0.78
C LYS A 65 -8.90 16.88 1.90
N PHE A 66 -8.49 15.65 1.57
CA PHE A 66 -7.94 14.74 2.57
C PHE A 66 -6.69 15.29 3.26
N LYS A 67 -5.82 15.98 2.51
CA LYS A 67 -4.66 16.66 3.08
C LYS A 67 -5.07 17.74 4.09
N SER A 68 -6.11 18.51 3.79
CA SER A 68 -6.59 19.57 4.69
C SER A 68 -7.19 19.06 6.01
N LEU A 69 -7.56 17.78 6.07
CA LEU A 69 -8.06 17.12 7.28
C LEU A 69 -6.96 16.64 8.23
N GLU A 70 -5.70 16.61 7.78
CA GLU A 70 -4.58 16.19 8.62
C GLU A 70 -4.29 17.22 9.71
N GLN A 71 -4.27 16.78 10.97
CA GLN A 71 -3.99 17.66 12.10
C GLN A 71 -2.50 18.02 12.14
N GLN A 72 -2.18 19.27 12.50
CA GLN A 72 -0.80 19.73 12.62
C GLN A 72 -0.01 18.96 13.68
N ASN A 73 -0.68 18.57 14.77
CA ASN A 73 -0.07 17.76 15.82
C ASN A 73 -0.20 16.27 15.47
N SER A 74 0.93 15.65 15.10
CA SER A 74 0.98 14.24 14.69
C SER A 74 0.50 13.26 15.75
N VAL A 75 0.63 13.59 17.04
CA VAL A 75 0.15 12.72 18.13
C VAL A 75 -1.37 12.75 18.22
N ILE A 76 -1.98 13.94 18.14
CA ILE A 76 -3.44 14.09 18.12
C ILE A 76 -4.02 13.43 16.87
N ASP A 77 -3.34 13.60 15.73
CA ASP A 77 -3.75 12.99 14.48
C ASP A 77 -3.76 11.45 14.55
N GLU A 78 -2.68 10.83 15.05
CA GLU A 78 -2.62 9.37 15.20
C GLU A 78 -3.66 8.85 16.20
N GLN A 79 -3.97 9.60 17.26
CA GLN A 79 -5.07 9.28 18.18
C GLN A 79 -6.41 9.28 17.46
N TYR A 80 -6.69 10.32 16.66
CA TYR A 80 -7.90 10.41 15.87
C TYR A 80 -8.04 9.22 14.90
N LEU A 81 -6.97 8.85 14.20
CA LEU A 81 -6.98 7.68 13.30
C LEU A 81 -7.27 6.37 14.05
N LEU A 82 -6.68 6.18 15.23
CA LEU A 82 -6.96 4.99 16.06
C LEU A 82 -8.41 4.97 16.57
N ARG A 83 -8.98 6.12 16.93
CA ARG A 83 -10.41 6.21 17.31
C ARG A 83 -11.32 5.93 16.12
N ALA A 84 -11.00 6.49 14.94
CA ALA A 84 -11.74 6.24 13.71
C ALA A 84 -11.72 4.74 13.35
N GLU A 85 -10.57 4.08 13.50
CA GLU A 85 -10.44 2.63 13.30
C GLU A 85 -11.35 1.83 14.25
N ARG A 86 -11.39 2.19 15.54
CA ARG A 86 -12.27 1.55 16.53
C ARG A 86 -13.75 1.82 16.26
N ARG A 87 -14.11 3.03 15.81
CA ARG A 87 -15.47 3.39 15.37
C ARG A 87 -15.90 2.59 14.17
N TYR A 88 -15.01 2.39 13.20
CA TYR A 88 -15.30 1.54 12.04
C TYR A 88 -15.55 0.09 12.46
N LEU A 89 -14.77 -0.44 13.41
CA LEU A 89 -15.06 -1.77 13.96
C LEU A 89 -16.40 -1.82 14.71
N LEU A 90 -16.73 -0.78 15.49
CA LEU A 90 -18.02 -0.69 16.19
C LEU A 90 -19.19 -0.64 15.20
N TRP A 91 -19.05 0.12 14.12
CA TRP A 91 -20.01 0.17 13.03
C TRP A 91 -20.28 -1.21 12.44
N LEU A 92 -19.23 -1.97 12.10
CA LEU A 92 -19.39 -3.34 11.59
C LEU A 92 -20.07 -4.28 12.59
N LYS A 93 -19.84 -4.11 13.90
CA LYS A 93 -20.52 -4.88 14.93
C LYS A 93 -22.01 -4.54 15.02
N VAL A 94 -22.37 -3.26 14.91
CA VAL A 94 -23.78 -2.82 14.87
C VAL A 94 -24.46 -3.43 13.65
N LEU A 95 -23.86 -3.31 12.46
CA LEU A 95 -24.42 -3.90 11.24
C LEU A 95 -24.59 -5.41 11.32
N ASN A 96 -23.70 -6.14 12.01
CA ASN A 96 -23.80 -7.58 12.16
C ASN A 96 -24.89 -8.02 13.17
N ASN A 97 -25.29 -7.14 14.10
CA ASN A 97 -26.30 -7.44 15.11
C ASN A 97 -27.71 -7.06 14.68
N GLU A 98 -27.84 -6.27 13.62
CA GLU A 98 -29.11 -5.80 13.07
C GLU A 98 -29.49 -6.58 11.81
N SER A 99 -30.78 -6.83 11.62
CA SER A 99 -31.31 -7.40 10.39
C SER A 99 -31.87 -6.29 9.50
N PHE A 100 -31.30 -6.13 8.30
CA PHE A 100 -31.83 -5.24 7.27
C PHE A 100 -32.57 -6.08 6.22
N ASN A 101 -33.79 -5.69 5.85
CA ASN A 101 -34.49 -6.26 4.70
C ASN A 101 -33.93 -5.67 3.40
N ASP A 102 -34.13 -6.36 2.27
CA ASP A 102 -33.61 -5.92 0.95
C ASP A 102 -34.11 -4.53 0.50
N ASN A 103 -35.23 -4.05 1.07
CA ASN A 103 -35.81 -2.73 0.80
C ASN A 103 -35.41 -1.66 1.84
N ASP A 104 -34.68 -2.03 2.88
CA ASP A 104 -34.25 -1.07 3.89
C ASP A 104 -33.06 -0.25 3.37
N ASN A 105 -33.19 1.07 3.42
CA ASN A 105 -32.03 1.96 3.29
C ASN A 105 -31.09 1.68 4.48
N VAL A 106 -30.05 0.88 4.22
CA VAL A 106 -28.99 0.59 5.18
C VAL A 106 -28.40 1.92 5.65
N PRO A 107 -28.38 2.20 6.97
CA PRO A 107 -27.81 3.44 7.48
C PRO A 107 -26.36 3.60 7.03
N ILE A 108 -25.94 4.83 6.77
CA ILE A 108 -24.54 5.12 6.42
C ILE A 108 -23.68 5.18 7.69
N PRO A 109 -22.39 4.82 7.64
CA PRO A 109 -21.49 5.00 8.77
C PRO A 109 -21.40 6.47 9.18
N PRO A 110 -20.97 6.78 10.42
CA PRO A 110 -20.77 8.15 10.88
C PRO A 110 -19.61 8.83 10.12
N ILE A 111 -19.95 9.39 8.97
CA ILE A 111 -19.07 10.15 8.07
C ILE A 111 -19.45 11.63 8.13
N GLU A 112 -18.63 12.48 7.52
CA GLU A 112 -18.78 13.95 7.57
C GLU A 112 -20.17 14.42 7.08
N HIS A 113 -20.76 13.73 6.10
CA HIS A 113 -22.13 13.99 5.67
C HIS A 113 -23.14 13.48 6.72
N ILE A 114 -23.92 14.40 7.29
CA ILE A 114 -24.94 14.07 8.29
C ILE A 114 -26.22 13.63 7.58
N ASP A 115 -26.54 12.35 7.71
CA ASP A 115 -27.87 11.81 7.49
C ASP A 115 -28.56 11.61 8.85
N GLU A 116 -29.64 12.35 9.11
CA GLU A 116 -30.25 12.38 10.45
C GLU A 116 -30.77 11.01 10.90
N ARG A 117 -31.28 10.20 9.96
CA ARG A 117 -31.69 8.81 10.24
C ARG A 117 -30.50 7.97 10.69
N SER A 118 -29.40 8.01 9.94
CA SER A 118 -28.19 7.25 10.26
C SER A 118 -27.56 7.74 11.55
N LYS A 119 -27.62 9.05 11.83
CA LYS A 119 -27.21 9.65 13.10
C LYS A 119 -27.97 9.09 14.29
N GLN A 120 -29.30 9.14 14.24
CA GLN A 120 -30.13 8.60 15.31
C GLN A 120 -29.88 7.10 15.52
N PHE A 121 -29.74 6.35 14.43
CA PHE A 121 -29.39 4.93 14.48
C PHE A 121 -28.03 4.70 15.15
N TRP A 122 -27.00 5.44 14.77
CA TRP A 122 -25.66 5.35 15.35
C TRP A 122 -25.66 5.69 16.85
N GLU A 123 -26.20 6.86 17.21
CA GLU A 123 -26.18 7.35 18.59
C GLU A 123 -26.97 6.42 19.52
N LYS A 124 -28.14 5.92 19.07
CA LYS A 124 -28.96 4.95 19.82
C LYS A 124 -28.25 3.63 20.07
N ASN A 125 -27.56 3.08 19.06
CA ASN A 125 -26.98 1.74 19.15
C ASN A 125 -25.58 1.72 19.80
N THR A 126 -24.88 2.86 19.81
CA THR A 126 -23.47 2.92 20.25
C THR A 126 -23.25 3.81 21.47
N ASN A 127 -24.18 4.72 21.78
CA ASN A 127 -24.00 5.81 22.73
C ASN A 127 -22.78 6.69 22.41
N GLN A 128 -22.34 6.73 21.16
CA GLN A 128 -21.26 7.60 20.70
C GLN A 128 -21.81 8.75 19.87
N PRO A 129 -21.21 9.96 19.93
CA PRO A 129 -21.61 11.07 19.07
C PRO A 129 -21.41 10.71 17.59
N TRP A 130 -22.21 11.30 16.70
CA TRP A 130 -22.04 11.14 15.25
C TRP A 130 -20.70 11.67 14.74
N VAL A 131 -20.32 12.86 15.17
CA VAL A 131 -19.03 13.47 14.82
C VAL A 131 -17.98 12.99 15.82
N LEU A 132 -16.88 12.45 15.31
CA LEU A 132 -15.73 12.09 16.14
C LEU A 132 -14.94 13.38 16.43
N ASP A 133 -14.74 13.68 17.72
CA ASP A 133 -13.90 14.80 18.14
C ASP A 133 -12.42 14.53 17.78
N PRO A 134 -11.78 15.36 16.93
CA PRO A 134 -10.38 15.21 16.59
C PRO A 134 -9.43 15.42 17.78
N ASN A 135 -9.89 16.08 18.84
CA ASN A 135 -9.08 16.39 20.03
C ASN A 135 -9.41 15.48 21.23
N ASP A 136 -10.10 14.35 21.00
CA ASP A 136 -10.43 13.41 22.06
C ASP A 136 -9.15 12.75 22.63
N THR A 137 -8.81 13.14 23.85
CA THR A 137 -7.64 12.67 24.61
C THR A 137 -7.96 11.61 25.67
N SER A 138 -9.20 11.10 25.70
CA SER A 138 -9.65 10.08 26.66
C SER A 138 -8.84 8.78 26.57
N ASP A 139 -8.82 8.02 27.65
CA ASP A 139 -8.13 6.72 27.68
C ASP A 139 -8.76 5.71 26.71
N PHE A 140 -7.94 4.82 26.16
CA PHE A 140 -8.38 3.70 25.35
C PHE A 140 -8.58 2.46 26.23
N ASP A 141 -9.72 1.80 26.08
CA ASP A 141 -9.92 0.46 26.60
C ASP A 141 -9.25 -0.60 25.71
N LEU A 142 -8.45 -1.47 26.34
CA LEU A 142 -7.83 -2.65 25.74
C LEU A 142 -8.18 -3.88 26.56
N VAL A 143 -8.82 -4.87 25.94
CA VAL A 143 -9.07 -6.18 26.56
C VAL A 143 -7.81 -7.04 26.45
N CYS A 144 -7.21 -7.42 27.58
CA CYS A 144 -6.06 -8.32 27.59
C CYS A 144 -6.44 -9.71 27.07
N PRO A 145 -5.84 -10.22 25.97
CA PRO A 145 -6.29 -11.48 25.37
C PRO A 145 -5.83 -12.74 26.13
N TRP A 146 -5.06 -12.59 27.21
CA TRP A 146 -4.65 -13.71 28.09
C TRP A 146 -5.56 -13.90 29.30
N CYS A 147 -6.11 -12.82 29.86
CA CYS A 147 -6.91 -12.89 31.10
C CYS A 147 -8.26 -12.18 31.02
N PHE A 148 -8.58 -11.62 29.85
CA PHE A 148 -9.84 -10.95 29.51
C PHE A 148 -10.18 -9.71 30.35
N THR A 149 -9.22 -9.20 31.14
CA THR A 149 -9.40 -7.94 31.86
C THR A 149 -9.26 -6.75 30.91
N THR A 150 -10.22 -5.85 30.98
CA THR A 150 -10.17 -4.54 30.33
C THR A 150 -9.20 -3.62 31.08
N LEU A 151 -8.28 -3.03 30.33
CA LEU A 151 -7.30 -2.05 30.80
C LEU A 151 -7.67 -0.69 30.22
N MET A 152 -7.63 0.36 31.03
CA MET A 152 -7.67 1.74 30.55
C MET A 152 -6.23 2.21 30.33
N ILE A 153 -5.91 2.56 29.09
CA ILE A 153 -4.57 2.96 28.67
C ILE A 153 -4.63 4.42 28.21
N ALA A 154 -3.80 5.27 28.81
CA ALA A 154 -3.68 6.66 28.38
C ALA A 154 -3.46 6.78 26.87
N ALA A 155 -4.14 7.73 26.21
CA ALA A 155 -4.14 7.85 24.75
C ALA A 155 -2.73 7.83 24.12
N ASN A 156 -1.79 8.59 24.69
CA ASN A 156 -0.39 8.63 24.25
C ASN A 156 0.32 7.27 24.35
N ASN A 157 0.02 6.49 25.38
CA ASN A 157 0.60 5.16 25.57
C ASN A 157 -0.04 4.14 24.63
N TYR A 158 -1.34 4.26 24.37
CA TYR A 158 -2.03 3.41 23.40
C TYR A 158 -1.51 3.63 21.97
N VAL A 159 -1.27 4.89 21.57
CA VAL A 159 -0.59 5.21 20.31
C VAL A 159 0.76 4.53 20.25
N LYS A 160 1.62 4.70 21.27
CA LYS A 160 2.93 4.04 21.30
C LYS A 160 2.80 2.52 21.23
N LEU A 161 1.83 1.93 21.94
CA LEU A 161 1.56 0.49 21.91
C LEU A 161 1.25 0.00 20.50
N MET A 162 0.46 0.75 19.73
CA MET A 162 0.03 0.38 18.38
C MET A 162 0.99 0.80 17.26
N ARG A 163 1.95 1.69 17.53
CA ARG A 163 2.84 2.28 16.50
C ARG A 163 4.31 1.94 16.70
N ASN A 164 4.73 1.64 17.92
CA ASN A 164 6.11 1.31 18.26
C ASN A 164 6.24 -0.15 18.71
N PRO A 165 6.84 -1.04 17.89
CA PRO A 165 7.02 -2.45 18.24
C PRO A 165 7.79 -2.72 19.54
N LYS A 166 8.56 -1.74 20.02
CA LYS A 166 9.33 -1.84 21.28
C LYS A 166 8.56 -1.38 22.51
N HIS A 167 7.44 -0.67 22.33
CA HIS A 167 6.62 -0.20 23.44
C HIS A 167 5.87 -1.38 24.06
N VAL A 168 5.79 -1.39 25.39
CA VAL A 168 5.15 -2.46 26.16
C VAL A 168 4.27 -1.86 27.24
N GLU A 169 3.04 -2.35 27.33
CA GLU A 169 2.13 -2.14 28.44
C GLU A 169 2.05 -3.42 29.29
N ILE A 170 1.86 -3.30 30.60
CA ILE A 170 1.78 -4.47 31.49
C ILE A 170 0.33 -4.65 31.92
N CYS A 171 -0.22 -5.85 31.69
CA CYS A 171 -1.57 -6.15 32.15
C CYS A 171 -1.65 -6.08 33.69
N SER A 172 -2.57 -5.29 34.22
CA SER A 172 -2.74 -5.12 35.67
C SER A 172 -3.07 -6.42 36.42
N LYS A 173 -3.80 -7.35 35.78
CA LYS A 173 -4.21 -8.65 36.35
C LYS A 173 -3.18 -9.75 36.15
N CYS A 174 -2.91 -10.16 34.91
CA CYS A 174 -2.03 -11.31 34.64
C CYS A 174 -0.54 -10.96 34.50
N LYS A 175 -0.19 -9.67 34.59
CA LYS A 175 1.19 -9.15 34.46
C LYS A 175 1.89 -9.44 33.12
N PHE A 176 1.15 -9.96 32.14
CA PHE A 176 1.67 -10.21 30.80
C PHE A 176 2.10 -8.91 30.11
N LYS A 177 3.18 -8.98 29.32
CA LYS A 177 3.73 -7.87 28.55
C LYS A 177 3.01 -7.71 27.20
N LEU A 178 2.17 -6.70 27.10
CA LEU A 178 1.39 -6.39 25.92
C LEU A 178 2.19 -5.48 24.99
N SER A 179 2.45 -5.94 23.78
CA SER A 179 2.98 -5.15 22.68
C SER A 179 2.14 -5.42 21.43
N ILE A 180 2.24 -4.59 20.40
CA ILE A 180 1.61 -4.88 19.11
C ILE A 180 1.99 -6.26 18.55
N GLU A 181 3.22 -6.70 18.77
CA GLU A 181 3.72 -8.01 18.38
C GLU A 181 3.00 -9.14 19.15
N SER A 182 2.90 -9.04 20.48
CA SER A 182 2.26 -10.09 21.27
C SER A 182 0.74 -10.12 21.05
N LEU A 183 0.10 -8.96 20.93
CA LEU A 183 -1.34 -8.83 20.65
C LEU A 183 -1.71 -9.43 19.28
N SER A 184 -0.95 -9.09 18.23
CA SER A 184 -1.21 -9.62 16.88
C SER A 184 -0.87 -11.11 16.75
N ALA A 185 0.19 -11.58 17.41
CA ALA A 185 0.53 -13.01 17.48
C ALA A 185 -0.58 -13.80 18.19
N LYS A 186 -1.11 -13.27 19.30
CA LYS A 186 -2.22 -13.89 20.04
C LYS A 186 -3.50 -13.94 19.22
N LYS A 187 -3.86 -12.86 18.51
CA LYS A 187 -4.97 -12.85 17.55
C LYS A 187 -4.82 -13.97 16.51
N PHE A 188 -3.64 -14.11 15.92
CA PHE A 188 -3.36 -15.17 14.95
C PHE A 188 -3.57 -16.58 15.53
N MET A 189 -3.02 -16.84 16.72
CA MET A 189 -3.21 -18.13 17.40
C MET A 189 -4.69 -18.40 17.73
N ASP A 190 -5.43 -17.39 18.16
CA ASP A 190 -6.86 -17.51 18.46
C ASP A 190 -7.69 -17.80 17.21
N ASP A 191 -7.39 -17.16 16.08
CA ASP A 191 -8.11 -17.40 14.84
C ASP A 191 -7.79 -18.78 14.24
N ILE A 192 -6.55 -19.28 14.36
CA ILE A 192 -6.23 -20.67 14.02
C ILE A 192 -6.93 -21.66 14.95
N GLN A 193 -6.99 -21.38 16.26
CA GLN A 193 -7.71 -22.24 17.19
C GLN A 193 -9.19 -22.32 16.81
N LYS A 194 -9.85 -21.18 16.54
CA LYS A 194 -11.24 -21.14 16.08
C LYS A 194 -11.45 -21.97 14.81
N TYR A 195 -10.52 -21.89 13.85
CA TYR A 195 -10.57 -22.70 12.62
C TYR A 195 -10.53 -24.20 12.94
N ASN A 196 -9.60 -24.63 13.79
CA ASN A 196 -9.44 -26.04 14.17
C ASN A 196 -10.58 -26.55 15.08
N ASP A 197 -11.26 -25.66 15.81
CA ASP A 197 -12.49 -25.97 16.58
C ASP A 197 -13.72 -26.22 15.68
N GLY A 198 -13.59 -26.09 14.36
CA GLY A 198 -14.71 -26.25 13.42
C GLY A 198 -15.66 -25.05 13.36
N LYS A 199 -15.26 -23.90 13.91
CA LYS A 199 -16.06 -22.65 13.76
C LYS A 199 -15.97 -22.20 12.31
N LYS A 200 -17.07 -21.62 11.79
CA LYS A 200 -17.09 -20.98 10.46
C LYS A 200 -16.20 -19.73 10.44
N ALA A 201 -14.89 -19.93 10.38
CA ALA A 201 -13.87 -18.89 10.36
C ALA A 201 -12.86 -19.22 9.26
N TYR A 202 -12.35 -18.18 8.59
CA TYR A 202 -11.26 -18.31 7.64
C TYR A 202 -10.04 -17.56 8.14
N ILE A 203 -8.86 -18.10 7.89
CA ILE A 203 -7.60 -17.45 8.27
C ILE A 203 -7.35 -16.29 7.31
N ALA A 204 -7.18 -15.07 7.85
CA ALA A 204 -6.89 -13.89 7.04
C ALA A 204 -5.68 -14.11 6.11
N GLY A 205 -5.79 -13.66 4.85
CA GLY A 205 -4.78 -13.87 3.82
C GLY A 205 -4.93 -15.15 2.98
N THR A 206 -5.91 -16.02 3.27
CA THR A 206 -6.16 -17.25 2.49
C THR A 206 -7.31 -17.11 1.48
N LEU A 207 -8.37 -16.36 1.77
CA LEU A 207 -9.57 -16.34 0.93
C LEU A 207 -9.33 -15.79 -0.49
N VAL A 208 -8.66 -14.65 -0.60
CA VAL A 208 -8.49 -13.93 -1.87
C VAL A 208 -7.20 -14.36 -2.57
N SER A 209 -7.34 -14.83 -3.81
CA SER A 209 -6.20 -15.13 -4.68
C SER A 209 -5.52 -13.84 -5.14
N THR A 210 -4.20 -13.71 -4.91
CA THR A 210 -3.43 -12.55 -5.38
C THR A 210 -3.19 -12.55 -6.88
N ALA A 211 -3.44 -13.67 -7.58
CA ALA A 211 -3.26 -13.76 -9.02
C ALA A 211 -4.42 -13.16 -9.80
N ASN A 212 -5.66 -13.49 -9.42
CA ASN A 212 -6.88 -13.12 -10.15
C ASN A 212 -7.91 -12.36 -9.29
N GLY A 213 -7.61 -12.11 -8.01
CA GLY A 213 -8.48 -11.39 -7.08
C GLY A 213 -9.78 -12.11 -6.73
N GLU A 214 -9.95 -13.36 -7.18
CA GLU A 214 -11.14 -14.18 -6.87
C GLU A 214 -11.00 -14.77 -5.48
N TYR A 215 -12.12 -14.81 -4.75
CA TYR A 215 -12.17 -15.56 -3.50
C TYR A 215 -12.38 -17.04 -3.82
N ASN A 216 -11.69 -17.92 -3.10
CA ASN A 216 -11.83 -19.36 -3.27
C ASN A 216 -11.82 -20.04 -1.91
N VAL A 217 -13.00 -20.50 -1.49
CA VAL A 217 -13.22 -21.13 -0.18
C VAL A 217 -12.47 -22.47 -0.08
N ASP A 218 -12.59 -23.33 -1.09
CA ASP A 218 -11.98 -24.67 -1.06
C ASP A 218 -10.45 -24.60 -0.95
N LYS A 219 -9.81 -23.68 -1.69
CA LYS A 219 -8.37 -23.45 -1.61
C LYS A 219 -7.97 -22.82 -0.28
N ALA A 220 -8.80 -21.95 0.28
CA ALA A 220 -8.55 -21.37 1.60
C ALA A 220 -8.58 -22.42 2.70
N ILE A 221 -9.55 -23.35 2.64
CA ILE A 221 -9.66 -24.51 3.54
C ILE A 221 -8.45 -25.42 3.34
N SER A 222 -8.17 -25.84 2.10
CA SER A 222 -7.03 -26.71 1.78
C SER A 222 -5.70 -26.15 2.27
N ASP A 223 -5.40 -24.87 1.99
CA ASP A 223 -4.18 -24.23 2.50
C ASP A 223 -4.14 -24.20 4.02
N SER A 224 -5.29 -23.97 4.67
CA SER A 224 -5.39 -23.89 6.11
C SER A 224 -5.20 -25.25 6.79
N ASP A 225 -5.77 -26.31 6.22
CA ASP A 225 -5.60 -27.69 6.70
C ASP A 225 -4.15 -28.15 6.60
N TYR A 226 -3.45 -27.80 5.52
CA TYR A 226 -2.04 -28.15 5.39
C TYR A 226 -1.13 -27.29 6.27
N LEU A 227 -1.38 -25.98 6.36
CA LEU A 227 -0.44 -25.06 7.02
C LEU A 227 -0.71 -24.85 8.51
N PHE A 228 -1.95 -24.97 8.97
CA PHE A 228 -2.39 -24.52 10.29
C PHE A 228 -3.16 -25.59 11.07
N ASN A 229 -2.93 -26.87 10.75
CA ASN A 229 -3.45 -27.99 11.53
C ASN A 229 -2.74 -28.11 12.87
N LEU A 230 -3.45 -27.80 13.96
CA LEU A 230 -2.90 -27.81 15.32
C LEU A 230 -2.53 -29.21 15.83
N THR A 231 -2.93 -30.29 15.16
CA THR A 231 -2.53 -31.66 15.52
C THR A 231 -1.17 -32.06 14.95
N SER A 232 -0.58 -31.27 14.05
CA SER A 232 0.73 -31.55 13.47
C SER A 232 1.86 -31.35 14.49
N THR A 233 3.00 -32.04 14.29
CA THR A 233 4.13 -31.98 15.23
C THR A 233 4.66 -30.57 15.45
N PRO A 234 4.92 -29.74 14.40
CA PRO A 234 5.33 -28.34 14.59
C PRO A 234 4.38 -27.54 15.48
N TRP A 235 3.07 -27.63 15.24
CA TRP A 235 2.07 -26.87 15.99
C TRP A 235 1.90 -27.39 17.42
N LYS A 236 1.86 -28.71 17.64
CA LYS A 236 1.84 -29.31 18.98
C LYS A 236 3.03 -28.83 19.83
N ASN A 237 4.23 -28.79 19.24
CA ASN A 237 5.42 -28.30 19.92
C ASN A 237 5.28 -26.83 20.31
N LEU A 238 4.82 -25.97 19.39
CA LEU A 238 4.59 -24.55 19.69
C LEU A 238 3.53 -24.36 20.78
N LEU A 239 2.41 -25.09 20.71
CA LEU A 239 1.35 -25.04 21.71
C LEU A 239 1.84 -25.49 23.09
N GLY A 240 2.68 -26.54 23.15
CA GLY A 240 3.34 -26.98 24.38
C GLY A 240 4.20 -25.86 25.00
N MET A 241 5.05 -25.22 24.17
CA MET A 241 5.87 -24.09 24.62
C MET A 241 5.02 -22.90 25.11
N ILE A 242 3.91 -22.59 24.44
CA ILE A 242 2.99 -21.51 24.85
C ILE A 242 2.30 -21.85 26.18
N LYS A 243 1.94 -23.13 26.39
CA LYS A 243 1.34 -23.61 27.64
C LYS A 243 2.31 -23.50 28.81
N GLU A 244 3.59 -23.81 28.59
CA GLU A 244 4.65 -23.66 29.61
C GLU A 244 4.93 -22.19 29.93
N SER A 245 4.98 -21.34 28.90
CA SER A 245 5.18 -19.90 29.07
C SER A 245 4.42 -19.13 28.00
N PRO A 246 3.40 -18.32 28.37
CA PRO A 246 2.62 -17.55 27.40
C PRO A 246 3.45 -16.58 26.55
N GLU A 247 4.64 -16.19 27.00
CA GLU A 247 5.59 -15.31 26.27
C GLU A 247 6.13 -15.97 24.99
N ASN A 248 6.03 -17.30 24.87
CA ASN A 248 6.35 -18.01 23.64
C ASN A 248 5.34 -17.73 22.50
N CYS A 249 4.21 -17.09 22.78
CA CYS A 249 3.25 -16.63 21.78
C CYS A 249 3.74 -15.34 21.10
N ASN A 250 4.71 -15.47 20.20
CA ASN A 250 5.29 -14.35 19.44
C ASN A 250 5.62 -14.74 17.99
N TRP A 251 5.76 -13.73 17.13
CA TRP A 251 5.99 -13.92 15.68
C TRP A 251 7.28 -14.67 15.36
N THR A 252 8.33 -14.55 16.17
CA THR A 252 9.58 -15.29 15.94
C THR A 252 9.34 -16.80 16.04
N LYS A 253 8.61 -17.25 17.07
CA LYS A 253 8.27 -18.66 17.27
C LYS A 253 7.23 -19.14 16.26
N ILE A 254 6.22 -18.33 15.96
CA ILE A 254 5.18 -18.63 14.96
C ILE A 254 5.80 -18.84 13.57
N VAL A 255 6.62 -17.90 13.09
CA VAL A 255 7.27 -18.01 11.78
C VAL A 255 8.20 -19.22 11.73
N LYS A 256 8.89 -19.55 12.83
CA LYS A 256 9.70 -20.77 12.93
C LYS A 256 8.82 -22.04 12.83
N CYS A 257 7.67 -22.06 13.51
CA CYS A 257 6.69 -23.15 13.42
C CYS A 257 6.20 -23.35 11.99
N ILE A 258 5.75 -22.28 11.33
CA ILE A 258 5.28 -22.32 9.94
C ILE A 258 6.39 -22.84 9.00
N LYS A 259 7.63 -22.38 9.16
CA LYS A 259 8.77 -22.87 8.37
C LYS A 259 9.01 -24.38 8.58
N SER A 260 8.86 -24.87 9.81
CA SER A 260 8.95 -26.30 10.11
C SER A 260 7.81 -27.09 9.46
N GLN A 261 6.57 -26.59 9.53
CA GLN A 261 5.41 -27.20 8.87
C GLN A 261 5.63 -27.29 7.35
N ILE A 262 6.13 -26.23 6.72
CA ILE A 262 6.46 -26.24 5.29
C ILE A 262 7.54 -27.28 4.97
N LYS A 263 8.55 -27.43 5.83
CA LYS A 263 9.60 -28.46 5.65
C LYS A 263 9.02 -29.87 5.71
N ASP A 264 8.13 -30.13 6.65
CA ASP A 264 7.48 -31.44 6.82
C ASP A 264 6.54 -31.74 5.62
N LEU A 265 5.77 -30.76 5.16
CA LEU A 265 4.94 -30.90 3.96
C LEU A 265 5.78 -31.18 2.71
N LYS A 266 6.97 -30.60 2.60
CA LYS A 266 7.89 -30.84 1.47
C LYS A 266 8.48 -32.25 1.53
N SER A 267 8.90 -32.74 2.69
CA SER A 267 9.42 -34.11 2.83
C SER A 267 8.34 -35.16 2.50
N GLN A 268 7.07 -34.85 2.77
CA GLN A 268 5.91 -35.68 2.45
C GLN A 268 5.35 -35.45 1.04
N GLN A 269 5.95 -34.57 0.23
CA GLN A 269 5.46 -34.18 -1.10
C GLN A 269 4.02 -33.60 -1.13
N LEU A 270 3.53 -33.10 0.01
CA LEU A 270 2.20 -32.50 0.15
C LEU A 270 2.19 -30.99 -0.11
N PHE A 271 3.35 -30.32 -0.05
CA PHE A 271 3.44 -28.88 -0.26
C PHE A 271 2.96 -28.42 -1.65
N LYS A 272 2.92 -29.32 -2.64
CA LYS A 272 2.34 -29.05 -3.98
C LYS A 272 0.85 -28.67 -3.94
N ASN A 273 0.15 -29.01 -2.86
CA ASN A 273 -1.26 -28.71 -2.65
C ASN A 273 -1.47 -27.34 -1.97
N VAL A 274 -0.38 -26.66 -1.58
CA VAL A 274 -0.43 -25.34 -0.94
C VAL A 274 -0.13 -24.26 -1.97
N ARG A 275 -0.95 -23.21 -2.02
CA ARG A 275 -0.72 -22.07 -2.92
C ARG A 275 0.59 -21.36 -2.61
N ILE A 276 1.33 -21.06 -3.66
CA ILE A 276 2.56 -20.24 -3.56
C ILE A 276 2.19 -18.86 -3.01
N GLY A 277 2.95 -18.39 -2.02
CA GLY A 277 2.77 -17.06 -1.42
C GLY A 277 1.73 -16.97 -0.32
N VAL A 278 0.85 -17.97 -0.12
CA VAL A 278 -0.21 -17.90 0.90
C VAL A 278 0.34 -17.68 2.31
N THR A 279 1.48 -18.31 2.64
CA THR A 279 2.15 -18.10 3.93
C THR A 279 2.54 -16.64 4.15
N LEU A 280 3.06 -15.97 3.12
CA LEU A 280 3.43 -14.57 3.22
C LEU A 280 2.18 -13.70 3.38
N ASN A 281 1.13 -13.97 2.62
CA ASN A 281 -0.15 -13.24 2.73
C ASN A 281 -0.74 -13.33 4.14
N VAL A 282 -0.73 -14.53 4.74
CA VAL A 282 -1.19 -14.74 6.11
C VAL A 282 -0.32 -13.95 7.10
N ILE A 283 1.00 -14.02 7.00
CA ILE A 283 1.90 -13.26 7.89
C ILE A 283 1.63 -11.75 7.77
N LEU A 284 1.49 -11.22 6.55
CA LEU A 284 1.22 -9.80 6.31
C LEU A 284 -0.17 -9.38 6.81
N ALA A 285 -1.16 -10.27 6.75
CA ALA A 285 -2.52 -9.99 7.21
C ALA A 285 -2.66 -9.90 8.73
N TYR A 286 -1.77 -10.55 9.48
CA TYR A 286 -1.84 -10.61 10.95
C TYR A 286 -0.73 -9.81 11.63
N CYS A 287 0.51 -9.85 11.15
CA CYS A 287 1.64 -9.23 11.83
C CYS A 287 1.43 -7.72 11.93
N GLY A 288 1.47 -7.18 13.16
CA GLY A 288 1.20 -5.76 13.40
C GLY A 288 -0.28 -5.36 13.31
N THR A 289 -1.22 -6.32 13.17
CA THR A 289 -2.66 -6.03 13.08
C THR A 289 -3.41 -6.70 14.22
N THR A 290 -4.00 -5.90 15.11
CA THR A 290 -4.70 -6.37 16.32
C THR A 290 -6.21 -6.49 16.15
N LEU A 291 -6.77 -5.79 15.16
CA LEU A 291 -8.19 -5.79 14.81
C LEU A 291 -8.49 -6.85 13.73
N PRO A 292 -9.76 -7.24 13.48
CA PRO A 292 -10.11 -8.35 12.59
C PRO A 292 -9.85 -8.10 11.09
N PHE A 293 -9.21 -6.99 10.73
CA PHE A 293 -8.87 -6.67 9.35
C PHE A 293 -7.63 -7.44 8.88
N SER A 294 -7.48 -7.60 7.57
CA SER A 294 -6.27 -8.19 6.94
C SER A 294 -5.24 -7.13 6.53
N ILE A 295 -5.42 -5.90 7.00
CA ILE A 295 -4.58 -4.74 6.74
C ILE A 295 -4.71 -3.78 7.93
N GLY A 296 -3.61 -3.20 8.39
CA GLY A 296 -3.66 -2.13 9.40
C GLY A 296 -4.19 -0.84 8.78
N LEU A 297 -5.41 -0.43 9.14
CA LEU A 297 -6.10 0.69 8.50
C LEU A 297 -5.38 2.02 8.74
N VAL A 298 -4.95 2.28 9.97
CA VAL A 298 -4.16 3.49 10.30
C VAL A 298 -2.86 3.55 9.50
N SER A 299 -2.14 2.43 9.40
CA SER A 299 -0.92 2.34 8.59
C SER A 299 -1.17 2.56 7.11
N ALA A 300 -2.32 2.11 6.58
CA ALA A 300 -2.72 2.35 5.19
C ALA A 300 -3.04 3.83 4.94
N VAL A 301 -3.75 4.50 5.84
CA VAL A 301 -4.04 5.95 5.75
C VAL A 301 -2.74 6.76 5.72
N ILE A 302 -1.77 6.42 6.58
CA ILE A 302 -0.48 7.13 6.63
C ILE A 302 0.29 6.98 5.32
N ARG A 303 0.34 5.77 4.73
CA ARG A 303 0.97 5.57 3.41
C ARG A 303 0.23 6.33 2.30
N GLN A 304 -1.10 6.35 2.35
CA GLN A 304 -1.90 7.14 1.41
C GLN A 304 -1.60 8.64 1.55
N ARG A 305 -1.38 9.16 2.76
CA ARG A 305 -0.97 10.56 2.96
C ARG A 305 0.38 10.89 2.37
N GLU A 306 1.36 9.97 2.43
CA GLU A 306 2.64 10.18 1.74
C GLU A 306 2.46 10.34 0.24
N PHE A 307 1.55 9.56 -0.36
CA PHE A 307 1.17 9.73 -1.77
C PHE A 307 0.45 11.07 -2.00
N THR A 308 -0.54 11.41 -1.18
CA THR A 308 -1.27 12.68 -1.22
C THR A 308 -0.32 13.88 -1.21
N ASN A 309 0.65 13.91 -0.30
CA ASN A 309 1.62 15.00 -0.21
C ASN A 309 2.47 15.12 -1.48
N LYS A 310 2.93 13.99 -2.05
CA LYS A 310 3.68 13.98 -3.32
C LYS A 310 2.88 14.49 -4.51
N MET A 311 1.56 14.37 -4.49
CA MET A 311 0.68 14.80 -5.58
C MET A 311 0.23 16.25 -5.41
N VAL A 312 -0.31 16.61 -4.24
CA VAL A 312 -0.93 17.92 -4.00
C VAL A 312 0.11 19.04 -3.99
N ASP A 313 1.29 18.82 -3.42
CA ASP A 313 2.35 19.85 -3.33
C ASP A 313 3.18 19.97 -4.62
N ASN A 314 2.81 19.23 -5.66
CA ASN A 314 3.60 19.14 -6.86
C ASN A 314 2.94 19.91 -8.00
N ALA A 315 3.39 21.15 -8.22
CA ALA A 315 2.89 22.03 -9.27
C ALA A 315 3.01 21.42 -10.68
N TRP A 316 4.00 20.56 -10.92
CA TRP A 316 4.14 19.86 -12.20
C TRP A 316 3.02 18.83 -12.42
N ILE A 317 2.62 18.08 -11.39
CA ILE A 317 1.48 17.15 -11.46
C ILE A 317 0.15 17.87 -11.66
N ASN A 318 -0.01 19.05 -11.06
CA ASN A 318 -1.23 19.86 -11.18
C ASN A 318 -1.41 20.53 -12.56
N ASN A 319 -0.43 20.43 -13.48
CA ASN A 319 -0.53 20.96 -14.82
C ASN A 319 -1.36 20.06 -15.75
N SER A 320 -2.39 20.60 -16.40
CA SER A 320 -3.30 19.81 -17.25
C SER A 320 -2.62 19.17 -18.48
N ALA A 321 -1.56 19.79 -19.04
CA ALA A 321 -0.81 19.18 -20.14
C ALA A 321 0.01 17.97 -19.66
N VAL A 322 0.53 18.02 -18.43
CA VAL A 322 1.19 16.88 -17.78
C VAL A 322 0.19 15.75 -17.56
N GLN A 323 -1.01 16.06 -17.06
CA GLN A 323 -2.08 15.07 -16.85
C GLN A 323 -2.56 14.43 -18.15
N ALA A 324 -2.69 15.22 -19.23
CA ALA A 324 -3.00 14.69 -20.56
C ALA A 324 -1.95 13.65 -20.99
N GLN A 325 -0.67 13.99 -20.88
CA GLN A 325 0.44 13.08 -21.17
C GLN A 325 0.50 11.88 -20.22
N ALA A 326 0.10 12.06 -18.96
CA ALA A 326 0.05 11.00 -17.96
C ALA A 326 -0.89 9.87 -18.39
N THR A 327 -2.05 10.19 -19.00
CA THR A 327 -2.98 9.17 -19.51
C THR A 327 -2.34 8.27 -20.58
N VAL A 328 -1.63 8.86 -21.53
CA VAL A 328 -0.88 8.14 -22.58
C VAL A 328 0.23 7.29 -21.98
N ARG A 329 0.97 7.86 -21.02
CA ARG A 329 2.07 7.18 -20.34
C ARG A 329 1.57 6.02 -19.47
N TYR A 330 0.43 6.17 -18.81
CA TYR A 330 -0.21 5.10 -18.06
C TYR A 330 -0.69 3.97 -18.97
N HIS A 331 -1.27 4.28 -20.13
CA HIS A 331 -1.59 3.25 -21.13
C HIS A 331 -0.35 2.46 -21.56
N LYS A 332 0.75 3.15 -21.90
CA LYS A 332 2.05 2.51 -22.21
C LYS A 332 2.59 1.69 -21.04
N PHE A 333 2.42 2.17 -19.80
CA PHE A 333 2.81 1.45 -18.61
C PHE A 333 2.04 0.15 -18.43
N LEU A 334 0.73 0.13 -18.71
CA LEU A 334 -0.09 -1.07 -18.74
C LEU A 334 0.39 -2.05 -19.83
N LEU A 335 0.71 -1.56 -21.04
CA LEU A 335 1.30 -2.40 -22.07
C LEU A 335 2.65 -2.99 -21.64
N LEU A 336 3.47 -2.23 -20.89
CA LEU A 336 4.73 -2.73 -20.36
C LEU A 336 4.51 -3.82 -19.30
N GLN A 337 3.55 -3.60 -18.39
CA GLN A 337 3.13 -4.56 -17.35
C GLN A 337 2.56 -5.85 -17.95
N LYS A 338 1.85 -5.77 -19.08
CA LYS A 338 1.23 -6.92 -19.76
C LYS A 338 2.28 -7.91 -20.26
N ASP A 339 3.38 -7.40 -20.82
CA ASP A 339 4.45 -8.21 -21.39
C ASP A 339 5.35 -8.85 -20.32
N ALA A 340 5.17 -8.49 -19.05
CA ALA A 340 6.01 -8.95 -17.96
C ALA A 340 5.20 -9.63 -16.86
N ASN A 341 5.71 -10.75 -16.36
CA ASN A 341 5.15 -11.41 -15.18
C ASN A 341 5.66 -10.78 -13.87
N ARG A 342 5.76 -9.45 -13.82
CA ARG A 342 6.22 -8.68 -12.65
C ARG A 342 5.55 -7.31 -12.59
N CYS A 343 5.58 -6.70 -11.42
CA CYS A 343 5.12 -5.33 -11.23
C CYS A 343 6.26 -4.34 -11.55
N PHE A 344 5.93 -3.25 -12.23
CA PHE A 344 6.85 -2.15 -12.51
C PHE A 344 6.61 -0.98 -11.56
N VAL A 345 7.60 -0.13 -11.37
CA VAL A 345 7.52 1.05 -10.49
C VAL A 345 7.08 2.27 -11.32
N PRO A 346 5.91 2.88 -11.06
CA PRO A 346 5.41 4.02 -11.81
C PRO A 346 6.22 5.30 -11.52
N THR A 347 6.22 6.25 -12.45
CA THR A 347 6.52 7.66 -12.15
C THR A 347 5.30 8.32 -11.49
N LEU A 348 5.46 9.47 -10.83
CA LEU A 348 4.35 10.10 -10.06
C LEU A 348 3.10 10.37 -10.91
N ASP A 349 3.25 10.82 -12.15
CA ASP A 349 2.15 11.05 -13.10
C ASP A 349 1.41 9.75 -13.49
N ILE A 350 2.17 8.68 -13.72
CA ILE A 350 1.63 7.34 -13.99
C ILE A 350 0.93 6.78 -12.74
N ASP A 351 1.51 7.02 -11.56
CA ASP A 351 0.98 6.57 -10.28
C ASP A 351 -0.34 7.28 -9.97
N LEU A 352 -0.45 8.58 -10.26
CA LEU A 352 -1.73 9.30 -10.17
C LEU A 352 -2.81 8.66 -11.06
N CYS A 353 -2.49 8.33 -12.31
CA CYS A 353 -3.42 7.65 -13.20
C CYS A 353 -3.82 6.26 -12.67
N TRP A 354 -2.84 5.53 -12.13
CA TRP A 354 -3.09 4.20 -11.57
C TRP A 354 -4.00 4.28 -10.34
N HIS A 355 -3.72 5.15 -9.38
CA HIS A 355 -4.60 5.37 -8.23
C HIS A 355 -6.01 5.80 -8.67
N THR A 356 -6.12 6.71 -9.65
CA THR A 356 -7.41 7.13 -10.21
C THR A 356 -8.19 5.95 -10.78
N HIS A 357 -7.53 5.05 -11.49
CA HIS A 357 -8.16 3.84 -11.99
C HIS A 357 -8.62 2.91 -10.84
N MET A 358 -7.79 2.73 -9.80
CA MET A 358 -8.10 1.88 -8.65
C MET A 358 -9.25 2.40 -7.77
N LEU A 359 -9.53 3.72 -7.78
CA LEU A 359 -10.71 4.28 -7.13
C LEU A 359 -12.02 3.68 -7.66
N HIS A 360 -12.00 3.06 -8.85
CA HIS A 360 -13.17 2.41 -9.45
C HIS A 360 -12.94 0.90 -9.48
N ALA A 361 -12.83 0.29 -8.29
CA ALA A 361 -12.38 -1.09 -8.08
C ALA A 361 -13.06 -2.14 -8.99
N PRO A 362 -14.40 -2.13 -9.22
CA PRO A 362 -15.02 -3.08 -10.15
C PRO A 362 -14.51 -2.94 -11.59
N LEU A 363 -14.38 -1.70 -12.08
CA LEU A 363 -13.87 -1.42 -13.43
C LEU A 363 -12.40 -1.80 -13.55
N TYR A 364 -11.57 -1.40 -12.58
CA TYR A 364 -10.16 -1.78 -12.53
C TYR A 364 -9.95 -3.30 -12.54
N ARG A 365 -10.74 -4.02 -11.75
CA ARG A 365 -10.68 -5.48 -11.69
C ARG A 365 -11.10 -6.12 -13.02
N ASN A 366 -12.17 -5.63 -13.64
CA ASN A 366 -12.62 -6.11 -14.95
C ASN A 366 -11.56 -5.86 -16.04
N PHE A 367 -10.99 -4.64 -16.08
CA PHE A 367 -9.96 -4.27 -17.02
C PHE A 367 -8.71 -5.15 -16.90
N THR A 368 -8.19 -5.30 -15.68
CA THR A 368 -6.99 -6.11 -15.43
C THR A 368 -7.23 -7.59 -15.73
N LYS A 369 -8.40 -8.13 -15.39
CA LYS A 369 -8.78 -9.50 -15.77
C LYS A 369 -8.81 -9.69 -17.29
N ASN A 370 -9.46 -8.79 -18.03
CA ASN A 370 -9.68 -8.94 -19.47
C ASN A 370 -8.45 -8.62 -20.32
N HIS A 371 -7.61 -7.68 -19.90
CA HIS A 371 -6.49 -7.20 -20.71
C HIS A 371 -5.12 -7.67 -20.24
N MET A 372 -4.99 -8.04 -18.96
CA MET A 372 -3.72 -8.39 -18.31
C MET A 372 -3.65 -9.85 -17.86
N ASN A 373 -4.77 -10.58 -17.86
CA ASN A 373 -4.90 -11.96 -17.35
C ASN A 373 -4.51 -12.16 -15.88
N ARG A 374 -4.33 -11.06 -15.13
CA ARG A 374 -4.00 -11.03 -13.71
C ARG A 374 -4.39 -9.69 -13.13
N ILE A 375 -4.67 -9.66 -11.83
CA ILE A 375 -4.82 -8.39 -11.11
C ILE A 375 -3.43 -7.79 -10.91
N ILE A 376 -3.28 -6.50 -11.22
CA ILE A 376 -2.03 -5.79 -10.94
C ILE A 376 -2.15 -5.18 -9.54
N ASN A 377 -1.48 -5.79 -8.56
CA ASN A 377 -1.47 -5.27 -7.20
C ASN A 377 -0.59 -4.01 -7.11
N HIS A 378 -1.11 -2.96 -6.48
CA HIS A 378 -0.34 -1.78 -6.09
C HIS A 378 0.17 -2.00 -4.66
N ASP A 379 1.38 -2.54 -4.55
CA ASP A 379 2.03 -2.74 -3.25
C ASP A 379 2.80 -1.48 -2.86
N ASP A 380 2.20 -0.68 -1.98
CA ASP A 380 2.74 0.57 -1.47
C ASP A 380 3.64 0.37 -0.24
N THR A 381 3.90 -0.88 0.17
CA THR A 381 4.72 -1.21 1.35
C THR A 381 6.21 -1.44 1.02
N LEU A 382 6.58 -1.30 -0.25
CA LEU A 382 7.92 -1.60 -0.74
C LEU A 382 8.99 -0.65 -0.15
N SER A 383 10.13 -1.23 0.24
CA SER A 383 11.26 -0.46 0.76
C SER A 383 11.86 0.50 -0.29
N LYS A 384 12.51 1.58 0.16
CA LYS A 384 13.19 2.56 -0.73
C LYS A 384 14.21 1.90 -1.68
N SER A 385 14.94 0.88 -1.21
CA SER A 385 15.93 0.18 -2.04
C SER A 385 15.25 -0.68 -3.11
N THR A 386 14.17 -1.39 -2.75
CA THR A 386 13.33 -2.14 -3.70
C THR A 386 12.75 -1.21 -4.77
N LEU A 387 12.19 -0.07 -4.35
CA LEU A 387 11.64 0.94 -5.26
C LEU A 387 12.71 1.50 -6.19
N SER A 388 13.91 1.82 -5.69
CA SER A 388 15.01 2.34 -6.52
C SER A 388 15.46 1.35 -7.59
N ASN A 389 15.65 0.07 -7.22
CA ASN A 389 16.00 -0.98 -8.17
C ASN A 389 14.88 -1.20 -9.18
N GLY A 390 13.63 -1.32 -8.72
CA GLY A 390 12.46 -1.49 -9.59
C GLY A 390 12.27 -0.32 -10.54
N PHE A 391 12.56 0.90 -10.12
CA PHE A 391 12.50 2.09 -10.98
C PHE A 391 13.55 2.06 -12.10
N ALA A 392 14.79 1.68 -11.78
CA ALA A 392 15.85 1.54 -12.77
C ALA A 392 15.51 0.45 -13.81
N GLU A 393 14.95 -0.67 -13.35
CA GLU A 393 14.49 -1.75 -14.21
C GLU A 393 13.32 -1.34 -15.09
N THR A 394 12.35 -0.61 -14.53
CA THR A 394 11.20 -0.07 -15.28
C THR A 394 11.68 0.88 -16.36
N SER A 395 12.58 1.81 -16.01
CA SER A 395 13.16 2.76 -16.96
C SER A 395 13.86 2.04 -18.13
N SER A 396 14.59 0.96 -17.82
CA SER A 396 15.30 0.18 -18.85
C SER A 396 14.34 -0.59 -19.76
N ALA A 397 13.27 -1.16 -19.20
CA ALA A 397 12.26 -1.89 -19.97
C ALA A 397 11.43 -0.95 -20.84
N TRP A 398 11.03 0.20 -20.29
CA TRP A 398 10.34 1.27 -21.02
C TRP A 398 11.13 1.73 -22.24
N TYR A 399 12.41 2.08 -22.05
CA TYR A 399 13.27 2.52 -23.16
C TYR A 399 13.42 1.42 -24.22
N LYS A 400 13.55 0.14 -23.81
CA LYS A 400 13.65 -0.98 -24.75
C LYS A 400 12.39 -1.13 -25.59
N LYS A 401 11.20 -0.93 -25.00
CA LYS A 401 9.91 -1.13 -25.67
C LYS A 401 9.47 0.06 -26.52
N PHE A 402 9.61 1.28 -25.99
CA PHE A 402 9.06 2.49 -26.60
C PHE A 402 10.11 3.43 -27.21
N ASN A 403 11.41 3.14 -27.00
CA ASN A 403 12.54 3.95 -27.47
C ASN A 403 12.43 5.44 -27.08
N GLU A 404 11.88 5.70 -25.89
CA GLU A 404 11.71 7.03 -25.32
C GLU A 404 12.16 7.02 -23.84
N PRO A 405 12.54 8.17 -23.26
CA PRO A 405 12.92 8.25 -21.85
C PRO A 405 11.73 7.99 -20.93
N TYR A 406 11.95 7.24 -19.85
CA TYR A 406 10.89 6.97 -18.87
C TYR A 406 10.56 8.21 -18.03
N THR A 407 11.54 9.06 -17.71
CA THR A 407 11.37 10.33 -17.00
C THR A 407 11.81 11.52 -17.83
N CYS A 408 11.24 12.69 -17.54
CA CYS A 408 11.76 13.97 -18.04
C CYS A 408 13.11 14.32 -17.39
N GLU A 409 13.40 13.78 -16.19
CA GLU A 409 14.70 13.94 -15.54
C GLU A 409 15.82 13.15 -16.25
N HIS A 410 17.02 13.74 -16.27
CA HIS A 410 18.22 13.14 -16.84
C HIS A 410 18.61 11.85 -16.07
N PRO A 411 18.82 10.70 -16.73
CA PRO A 411 18.89 9.38 -16.09
C PRO A 411 20.13 9.15 -15.22
N LYS A 412 21.11 10.07 -15.28
CA LYS A 412 22.32 10.05 -14.42
C LYS A 412 21.97 9.87 -12.94
N LYS A 413 20.88 10.51 -12.47
CA LYS A 413 20.44 10.49 -11.07
C LYS A 413 19.97 9.11 -10.58
N TYR A 414 19.48 8.25 -11.49
CA TYR A 414 18.86 6.97 -11.13
C TYR A 414 19.62 5.74 -11.65
N TRP A 415 20.40 5.89 -12.73
CA TRP A 415 21.10 4.77 -13.37
C TRP A 415 22.55 4.59 -12.89
N LEU A 416 23.19 5.65 -12.39
CA LEU A 416 24.58 5.64 -11.94
C LEU A 416 24.65 5.69 -10.39
N THR A 417 24.31 4.59 -9.74
CA THR A 417 24.52 4.46 -8.30
C THR A 417 26.04 4.44 -8.00
N THR A 418 26.45 4.83 -6.78
CA THR A 418 27.86 4.81 -6.36
C THR A 418 28.51 3.44 -6.60
N LYS A 419 27.75 2.35 -6.38
CA LYS A 419 28.20 0.97 -6.67
C LYS A 419 28.45 0.72 -8.15
N LYS A 420 27.59 1.21 -9.04
CA LYS A 420 27.75 1.07 -10.50
C LYS A 420 28.90 1.92 -11.04
N MET A 421 29.16 3.08 -10.42
CA MET A 421 30.32 3.91 -10.73
C MET A 421 31.62 3.19 -10.34
N ILE A 422 31.67 2.61 -9.14
CA ILE A 422 32.82 1.79 -8.70
C ILE A 422 33.01 0.58 -9.63
N ALA A 423 31.92 -0.14 -9.97
CA ALA A 423 32.00 -1.28 -10.89
C ALA A 423 32.44 -0.87 -12.31
N ALA A 424 32.10 0.33 -12.77
CA ALA A 424 32.58 0.86 -14.05
C ALA A 424 34.09 1.16 -14.03
N VAL A 425 34.61 1.65 -12.89
CA VAL A 425 36.06 1.88 -12.70
C VAL A 425 36.82 0.55 -12.66
N VAL A 426 36.26 -0.46 -11.99
CA VAL A 426 36.90 -1.78 -11.84
C VAL A 426 36.78 -2.64 -13.11
N LEU A 427 35.74 -2.44 -13.93
CA LEU A 427 35.46 -3.29 -15.10
C LEU A 427 35.25 -2.43 -16.38
N PRO A 428 36.32 -2.14 -17.14
CA PRO A 428 36.26 -1.26 -18.32
C PRO A 428 35.21 -1.64 -19.39
N PRO A 429 34.95 -2.94 -19.69
CA PRO A 429 33.85 -3.31 -20.58
C PRO A 429 32.46 -2.90 -20.07
N TYR A 430 32.26 -2.89 -18.74
CA TYR A 430 31.03 -2.41 -18.11
C TYR A 430 30.91 -0.89 -18.20
N ALA A 431 32.02 -0.14 -18.10
CA ALA A 431 32.04 1.30 -18.35
C ALA A 431 31.66 1.63 -19.80
N ILE A 432 32.19 0.89 -20.78
CA ILE A 432 31.83 1.05 -22.20
C ILE A 432 30.35 0.75 -22.43
N TYR A 433 29.83 -0.32 -21.83
CA TYR A 433 28.40 -0.65 -21.86
C TYR A 433 27.52 0.45 -21.24
N LEU A 434 27.92 1.01 -20.10
CA LEU A 434 27.22 2.12 -19.45
C LEU A 434 27.25 3.39 -20.32
N MET A 435 28.39 3.72 -20.92
CA MET A 435 28.51 4.86 -21.84
C MET A 435 27.66 4.67 -23.10
N TYR A 436 27.63 3.46 -23.68
CA TYR A 436 26.72 3.12 -24.77
C TYR A 436 25.26 3.35 -24.37
N LYS A 437 24.85 2.91 -23.17
CA LYS A 437 23.49 3.09 -22.66
C LYS A 437 23.12 4.56 -22.46
N ILE A 438 24.05 5.37 -21.94
CA ILE A 438 23.89 6.82 -21.75
C ILE A 438 23.78 7.53 -23.11
N ASN A 439 24.63 7.19 -24.07
CA ASN A 439 24.60 7.80 -25.40
C ASN A 439 23.34 7.40 -26.19
N LYS A 440 22.89 6.15 -26.04
CA LYS A 440 21.63 5.68 -26.61
C LYS A 440 20.44 6.45 -26.02
N TYR A 441 20.41 6.63 -24.70
CA TYR A 441 19.37 7.44 -24.03
C TYR A 441 19.35 8.88 -24.55
N LYS A 442 20.51 9.56 -24.62
CA LYS A 442 20.63 10.93 -25.15
C LYS A 442 20.02 11.04 -26.55
N LYS A 443 20.28 10.08 -27.44
CA LYS A 443 19.70 10.03 -28.79
C LYS A 443 18.16 9.91 -28.76
N GLY A 444 17.62 9.10 -27.84
CA GLY A 444 16.16 8.98 -27.64
C GLY A 444 15.50 10.28 -27.16
N THR A 445 16.14 11.00 -26.22
CA THR A 445 15.65 12.30 -25.72
C THR A 445 15.67 13.36 -26.83
N VAL A 446 16.76 13.46 -27.60
CA VAL A 446 16.88 14.41 -28.72
C VAL A 446 15.83 14.11 -29.80
N LYS A 447 15.59 12.83 -30.12
CA LYS A 447 14.55 12.44 -31.09
C LYS A 447 13.15 12.85 -30.64
N LYS A 448 12.82 12.72 -29.35
CA LYS A 448 11.52 13.14 -28.80
C LYS A 448 11.35 14.66 -28.84
N ASN A 449 12.38 15.41 -28.43
CA ASN A 449 12.34 16.88 -28.48
C ASN A 449 12.17 17.37 -29.93
N ASN A 450 12.89 16.78 -30.89
CA ASN A 450 12.75 17.13 -32.30
C ASN A 450 11.36 16.79 -32.86
N ALA A 451 10.76 15.66 -32.44
CA ALA A 451 9.40 15.28 -32.84
C ALA A 451 8.32 16.21 -32.25
N GLN A 452 8.51 16.71 -31.03
CA GLN A 452 7.63 17.71 -30.42
C GLN A 452 7.76 19.07 -31.12
N ILE A 453 8.97 19.48 -31.49
CA ILE A 453 9.24 20.72 -32.23
C ILE A 453 8.66 20.65 -33.66
N SER A 454 8.79 19.51 -34.36
CA SER A 454 8.21 19.33 -35.69
C SER A 454 6.68 19.30 -35.67
N SER A 455 6.09 18.67 -34.64
CA SER A 455 4.64 18.66 -34.42
C SER A 455 4.10 20.08 -34.18
N ALA A 456 4.75 20.85 -33.31
CA ALA A 456 4.38 22.24 -33.02
C ALA A 456 4.43 23.15 -34.27
N LYS A 457 5.49 23.03 -35.09
CA LYS A 457 5.61 23.78 -36.36
C LYS A 457 4.52 23.41 -37.37
N SER A 458 4.17 22.12 -37.48
CA SER A 458 3.12 21.69 -38.40
C SER A 458 1.71 22.18 -38.00
N SER A 459 1.45 22.34 -36.70
CA SER A 459 0.19 22.92 -36.20
C SER A 459 0.13 24.44 -36.31
N GLU A 460 1.26 25.14 -36.26
CA GLU A 460 1.33 26.58 -36.52
C GLU A 460 1.10 26.90 -38.01
N GLU A 461 1.68 26.13 -38.93
CA GLU A 461 1.46 26.29 -40.38
C GLU A 461 0.02 25.98 -40.86
N ILE A 462 -0.75 25.21 -40.07
CA ILE A 462 -2.17 24.92 -40.35
C ILE A 462 -3.07 26.05 -39.84
N ASN A 463 -2.75 26.64 -38.67
CA ASN A 463 -3.50 27.77 -38.11
C ASN A 463 -3.23 29.10 -38.83
N GLU A 464 -2.16 29.23 -39.62
CA GLU A 464 -1.93 30.40 -40.48
C GLU A 464 -2.62 30.30 -41.85
N LYS A 465 -3.33 29.20 -42.15
CA LYS A 465 -4.02 28.94 -43.43
C LYS A 465 -5.54 28.82 -43.31
N GLU A 466 -6.12 29.01 -42.12
CA GLU A 466 -7.54 29.30 -41.89
C GLU A 466 -7.70 30.77 -41.48
#